data_AF-A0A392TYK4-F1
#
_entry.id   AF-A0A392TYK4-F1
#
_cell.length_a   1.000
_cell.length_b   1.000
_cell.length_c   1.000
_cell.angle_alpha   90.00
_cell.angle_beta   90.00
_cell.angle_gamma   90.00
#
_symmetry.space_group_name_H-M   'P 1'
#
loop_
_entity.id
_entity.type
_entity.pdbx_description
1 polymer ?
#
loop_
_entity_poly.entity_id
_entity_poly.type
_entity_poly.pdbx_seq_one_letter_code
_entity_poly.pdbx_strand_id
1 'polypeptide(L)' 'MERDLEELKKFPQYFGFSLEKRIVPRHLHLKERGVRIPLNRMLMWGDDKFYAKW' A
#
# COMPACT_ATOMS: atom_id res chain seq x y z
N MET A 1 -1.47 8.15 -6.34
CA MET A 1 -0.25 7.38 -6.04
C MET A 1 0.74 7.60 -7.17
N GLU A 2 1.77 8.41 -6.96
CA GLU A 2 2.86 8.63 -7.93
C GLU A 2 3.86 7.47 -7.88
N ARG A 3 3.37 6.26 -8.17
CA ARG A 3 4.16 5.02 -8.11
C ARG A 3 4.65 4.62 -9.50
N ASP A 4 5.78 3.91 -9.53
CA ASP A 4 6.44 3.45 -10.75
C ASP A 4 5.69 2.23 -11.34
N LEU A 5 5.53 2.19 -12.67
CA LEU A 5 4.93 1.06 -13.38
C LEU A 5 5.71 -0.24 -13.17
N GLU A 6 7.02 -0.16 -12.98
CA GLU A 6 7.88 -1.31 -12.74
C GLU A 6 7.58 -1.96 -11.37
N GLU A 7 7.10 -1.18 -10.40
CA GLU A 7 6.66 -1.70 -9.11
C GLU A 7 5.39 -2.56 -9.27
N LEU A 8 4.48 -2.17 -10.16
CA LEU A 8 3.27 -2.93 -10.46
C LEU A 8 3.59 -4.25 -11.17
N LYS A 9 4.54 -4.24 -12.12
CA LYS A 9 4.98 -5.47 -12.79
C LYS A 9 5.59 -6.48 -11.81
N LYS A 10 6.34 -5.99 -10.82
CA LYS A 10 6.95 -6.83 -9.78
C LYS A 10 5.94 -7.32 -8.74
N PHE A 11 4.79 -6.66 -8.63
CA PHE A 11 3.74 -6.99 -7.66
C PHE A 11 2.34 -6.97 -8.30
N PRO A 12 2.03 -7.90 -9.22
CA PRO A 12 0.74 -7.94 -9.91
C PRO A 12 -0.43 -8.22 -8.96
N GLN A 13 -0.18 -8.79 -7.78
CA GLN A 13 -1.21 -9.00 -6.74
C GLN A 13 -1.84 -7.69 -6.26
N TYR A 14 -1.22 -6.54 -6.55
CA TYR A 14 -1.82 -5.21 -6.34
C TYR A 14 -3.28 -5.15 -6.80
N PHE A 15 -3.59 -5.67 -7.99
CA PHE A 15 -4.92 -5.63 -8.58
C PHE A 15 -5.94 -6.54 -7.88
N GLY A 16 -5.48 -7.45 -7.01
CA GLY A 16 -6.35 -8.29 -6.18
C GLY A 16 -6.83 -7.62 -4.89
N PHE A 17 -6.29 -6.45 -4.52
CA PHE A 17 -6.69 -5.74 -3.31
C PHE A 17 -7.82 -4.73 -3.60
N SER A 18 -8.74 -4.59 -2.64
CA SER A 18 -9.80 -3.59 -2.73
C SER A 18 -9.21 -2.16 -2.75
N LEU A 19 -9.62 -1.39 -3.76
CA LEU A 19 -9.23 0.01 -3.88
C LEU A 19 -9.68 0.82 -2.66
N GLU A 20 -10.98 0.77 -2.36
CA GLU A 20 -11.61 1.55 -1.29
C GLU A 20 -11.26 1.03 0.10
N LYS A 21 -11.29 -0.30 0.30
CA LYS A 21 -11.12 -0.88 1.65
C LYS A 21 -9.66 -1.05 2.06
N ARG A 22 -8.70 -1.04 1.12
CA ARG A 22 -7.30 -1.33 1.44
C ARG A 22 -6.30 -0.37 0.81
N ILE A 23 -6.35 -0.15 -0.50
CA ILE A 23 -5.30 0.62 -1.20
C ILE A 23 -5.36 2.11 -0.82
N VAL A 24 -6.52 2.75 -0.96
CA VAL A 24 -6.73 4.17 -0.65
C VAL A 24 -6.45 4.51 0.81
N PRO A 25 -7.05 3.85 1.82
CA PRO A 25 -6.85 4.23 3.22
C PRO A 25 -5.38 4.13 3.64
N ARG A 26 -4.71 3.04 3.26
CA ARG A 26 -3.28 2.85 3.55
C ARG A 26 -2.39 3.87 2.82
N HIS A 27 -2.78 4.32 1.63
CA HIS A 27 -2.03 5.34 0.90
C HIS A 27 -2.04 6.66 1.64
N LEU A 28 -3.24 7.11 2.01
CA LEU A 28 -3.46 8.38 2.68
C LEU A 28 -2.77 8.38 4.03
N HIS A 29 -2.91 7.30 4.80
CA HIS A 29 -2.25 7.10 6.08
C HIS A 29 -0.72 7.26 6.02
N LEU A 30 -0.10 6.69 4.99
CA LEU A 30 1.34 6.82 4.75
C LEU A 30 1.73 8.21 4.22
N LYS A 31 0.90 8.80 3.36
CA LYS A 31 1.11 10.13 2.78
C LYS A 31 1.10 11.21 3.85
N GLU A 32 0.16 11.16 4.79
CA GLU A 32 0.08 12.09 5.94
C GLU A 32 1.32 12.04 6.82
N ARG A 33 1.98 10.88 6.89
CA ARG A 33 3.23 10.68 7.65
C ARG A 33 4.50 10.95 6.84
N GLY A 34 4.37 11.27 5.55
CA GLY A 34 5.51 11.43 4.64
C GLY A 34 6.30 10.13 4.42
N VAL A 35 5.72 8.96 4.68
CA VAL A 35 6.39 7.66 4.57
C VAL A 35 6.11 7.03 3.20
N ARG A 36 7.16 6.58 2.50
CA ARG A 36 7.05 5.83 1.26
C ARG A 36 7.63 4.43 1.43
N ILE A 37 6.81 3.41 1.16
CA ILE A 37 7.22 1.99 1.23
C ILE A 37 6.78 1.21 -0.02
N PRO A 38 7.44 0.08 -0.33
CA PRO A 38 7.05 -0.78 -1.43
C PRO A 38 5.61 -1.32 -1.33
N LEU A 39 4.95 -1.56 -2.47
CA LEU A 39 3.56 -2.05 -2.55
C LEU A 39 3.33 -3.36 -1.80
N ASN A 40 4.25 -4.31 -1.93
CA ASN A 40 4.15 -5.60 -1.25
C ASN A 40 4.09 -5.42 0.29
N ARG A 41 4.94 -4.56 0.85
CA ARG A 41 4.96 -4.24 2.28
C ARG A 41 3.70 -3.48 2.70
N MET A 42 3.24 -2.57 1.84
CA MET A 42 2.03 -1.78 2.09
C MET A 42 0.77 -2.64 2.11
N LEU A 43 0.65 -3.65 1.24
CA LEU A 43 -0.63 -4.32 0.98
C LEU A 43 -0.72 -5.76 1.50
N MET A 44 0.41 -6.47 1.67
CA MET A 44 0.39 -7.85 2.15
C MET A 44 0.12 -7.99 3.65
N TRP A 45 0.39 -6.95 4.44
CA TRP A 45 0.18 -7.02 5.88
C TRP A 45 -1.30 -6.97 6.22
N GLY A 46 -1.72 -7.66 7.29
CA GLY A 46 -3.02 -7.45 7.91
C GLY A 46 -3.17 -6.02 8.42
N ASP A 47 -4.41 -5.54 8.56
CA ASP A 47 -4.69 -4.16 8.94
C ASP A 47 -4.10 -3.79 10.30
N ASP A 48 -4.30 -4.62 11.33
CA ASP A 48 -3.74 -4.39 12.67
C ASP A 48 -2.22 -4.19 12.65
N LYS A 49 -1.52 -5.06 11.91
CA LYS A 49 -0.06 -5.00 11.79
C LYS A 49 0.40 -3.78 10.99
N PHE A 50 -0.37 -3.38 9.98
CA PHE A 50 -0.04 -2.22 9.16
C PHE A 50 -0.16 -0.92 9.98
N TYR A 51 -1.31 -0.69 10.62
CA TYR A 51 -1.58 0.55 11.36
C TYR A 51 -0.84 0.65 12.70
N ALA A 52 -0.39 -0.46 13.28
CA ALA A 52 0.49 -0.42 14.45
C ALA A 52 1.93 -0.01 14.09
N LYS A 53 2.36 -0.26 12.84
CA LYS A 53 3.73 -0.04 12.38
C LYS A 53 3.93 1.36 11.81
N TRP A 54 2.94 1.82 11.04
CA TRP A 54 2.88 3.14 10.43
C TRP A 54 1.62 3.77 10.97
#